data_AF-A0A927KIX8-F1
#
_entry.id   AF-A0A927KIX8-F1
#
_cell.length_a   1.000
_cell.length_b   1.000
_cell.length_c   1.000
_cell.angle_alpha   90.00
_cell.angle_beta   90.00
_cell.angle_gamma   90.00
#
_symmetry.space_group_name_H-M   'P 1'
#
loop_
_entity.id
_entity.type
_entity.pdbx_description
1 polymer ?
#
loop_
_entity_poly.entity_id
_entity_poly.type
_entity_poly.pdbx_seq_one_letter_code
_entity_poly.pdbx_strand_id
1 'polypeptide(L)'
;MFGYYLSLALRSFRQHRGLTALIVLSIAVGIGTSMTVLTVLHVLSGDPIPAKSARLFHVQLDPEPADGYQPGSEPMDLLTRIDAETLLQQKRGLRQAMMAGGSGTVDADGSAHRPLRVPTRHTSADFFPMFDTPFVHGQAWSAEQDAGRARVAVIGPALNARLFGMGIALGMLLAFALNQLLMVHYALPRLPAGYLPAGALLLWAIGQLAVYWPARRAASIPPAVATRSA
;
A
#
# COMPACT_ATOMS: atom_id res chain seq x y z
N MET A 1 51.48 -25.88 -29.74
CA MET A 1 51.47 -24.44 -30.10
C MET A 1 50.63 -23.58 -29.14
N PHE A 2 49.35 -23.88 -28.90
CA PHE A 2 48.47 -23.08 -28.01
C PHE A 2 49.02 -22.86 -26.59
N GLY A 3 49.51 -23.92 -25.93
CA GLY A 3 50.08 -23.82 -24.58
C GLY A 3 51.35 -22.95 -24.49
N TYR A 4 52.12 -22.87 -25.59
CA TYR A 4 53.29 -22.00 -25.66
C TYR A 4 52.87 -20.52 -25.69
N TYR A 5 51.90 -20.15 -26.53
CA TYR A 5 51.37 -18.78 -26.57
C TYR A 5 50.67 -18.38 -25.26
N LEU A 6 49.95 -19.30 -24.61
CA LEU A 6 49.31 -19.04 -23.31
C LEU A 6 50.34 -18.75 -22.21
N SER A 7 51.43 -19.53 -22.14
CA SER A 7 52.48 -19.30 -21.15
C SER A 7 53.25 -18.00 -21.40
N LEU A 8 53.47 -17.63 -22.68
CA LEU A 8 54.06 -16.35 -23.06
C LEU A 8 53.18 -15.16 -22.66
N ALA A 9 51.86 -15.26 -22.89
CA ALA A 9 50.89 -14.22 -22.51
C ALA A 9 50.83 -14.02 -20.98
N LEU A 10 50.79 -15.11 -20.21
CA LEU A 10 50.79 -15.05 -18.74
C LEU A 10 52.06 -14.39 -18.18
N ARG A 11 53.22 -14.66 -18.80
CA ARG A 11 54.48 -14.00 -18.43
C ARG A 11 54.45 -12.50 -18.74
N SER A 12 53.91 -12.12 -19.90
CA SER A 12 53.74 -10.72 -20.31
C SER A 12 52.86 -9.93 -19.34
N PHE A 13 51.73 -10.50 -18.89
CA PHE A 13 50.86 -9.88 -17.88
C PHE A 13 51.57 -9.64 -16.54
N ARG A 14 52.44 -10.56 -16.12
CA ARG A 14 53.21 -10.40 -14.88
C ARG A 14 54.35 -9.39 -14.99
N GLN A 15 54.84 -9.14 -16.20
CA GLN A 15 55.91 -8.17 -16.49
C GLN A 15 55.36 -6.74 -16.57
N HIS A 16 54.15 -6.53 -17.10
CA HIS A 16 53.51 -5.22 -17.27
C HIS A 16 52.30 -5.00 -16.35
N ARG A 17 52.50 -5.21 -15.04
CA ARG A 17 51.42 -5.24 -14.02
C ARG A 17 50.52 -4.00 -14.01
N GLY A 18 51.07 -2.81 -14.23
CA GLY A 18 50.30 -1.56 -14.22
C GLY A 18 49.33 -1.43 -15.41
N LEU A 19 49.82 -1.67 -16.63
CA LEU A 19 48.99 -1.62 -17.84
C LEU A 19 47.94 -2.72 -17.84
N THR A 20 48.31 -3.94 -17.45
CA THR A 20 47.35 -5.05 -17.33
C THR A 20 46.27 -4.73 -16.31
N ALA A 21 46.61 -4.16 -15.15
CA ALA A 21 45.61 -3.76 -14.15
C ALA A 21 44.64 -2.69 -14.68
N LEU A 22 45.13 -1.70 -15.43
CA LEU A 22 44.30 -0.65 -16.01
C LEU A 22 43.33 -1.18 -17.07
N ILE A 23 43.79 -2.10 -17.93
CA ILE A 23 42.95 -2.77 -18.93
C ILE A 23 41.85 -3.60 -18.23
N VAL A 24 42.22 -4.41 -17.23
CA VAL A 24 41.26 -5.23 -16.49
C VAL A 24 40.24 -4.37 -15.76
N LEU A 25 40.67 -3.27 -15.13
CA LEU A 25 39.77 -2.36 -14.42
C LEU A 25 38.78 -1.68 -15.38
N SER A 26 39.27 -1.19 -16.52
CA SER A 26 38.44 -0.58 -17.55
C SER A 26 37.36 -1.54 -18.06
N ILE A 27 37.76 -2.79 -18.36
CA ILE A 27 36.83 -3.84 -18.77
C ILE A 27 35.84 -4.18 -17.63
N ALA A 28 36.32 -4.31 -16.40
CA ALA A 28 35.49 -4.65 -15.25
C ALA A 28 34.41 -3.59 -14.99
N VAL A 29 34.75 -2.29 -15.08
CA VAL A 29 33.79 -1.18 -14.93
C VAL A 29 32.76 -1.19 -16.06
N GLY A 30 33.18 -1.42 -17.30
CA GLY A 30 32.27 -1.48 -18.45
C GLY A 30 31.27 -2.63 -18.35
N ILE A 31 31.75 -3.82 -17.98
CA ILE A 31 30.90 -5.01 -17.78
C ILE A 31 29.97 -4.79 -16.58
N GLY A 32 30.48 -4.29 -15.45
CA GLY A 32 29.68 -4.06 -14.24
C GLY A 32 28.56 -3.06 -14.46
N THR A 33 28.82 -1.96 -15.16
CA THR A 33 27.80 -0.96 -15.50
C THR A 33 26.73 -1.56 -16.41
N SER A 34 27.15 -2.30 -17.46
CA SER A 34 26.22 -2.91 -18.41
C SER A 34 25.33 -3.97 -17.75
N MET A 35 25.90 -4.82 -16.91
CA MET A 35 25.14 -5.85 -16.17
C MET A 35 24.18 -5.25 -15.15
N THR A 36 24.56 -4.15 -14.49
CA THR A 36 23.66 -3.44 -13.56
C THR A 36 22.47 -2.85 -14.31
N VAL A 37 22.70 -2.17 -15.44
CA VAL A 37 21.63 -1.62 -16.28
C VAL A 37 20.72 -2.73 -16.80
N LEU A 38 21.28 -3.82 -17.32
CA LEU A 38 20.51 -4.96 -17.81
C LEU A 38 19.66 -5.61 -16.71
N THR A 39 20.22 -5.76 -15.51
CA THR A 39 19.50 -6.33 -14.36
C THR A 39 18.34 -5.42 -13.95
N VAL A 40 18.56 -4.11 -13.87
CA VAL A 40 17.51 -3.14 -13.59
C VAL A 40 16.42 -3.19 -14.65
N LEU A 41 16.80 -3.21 -15.93
CA LEU A 41 15.85 -3.34 -17.04
C LEU A 41 15.04 -4.63 -16.92
N HIS A 42 15.69 -5.75 -16.66
CA HIS A 42 15.02 -7.05 -16.53
C HIS A 42 14.01 -7.08 -15.38
N VAL A 43 14.39 -6.52 -14.22
CA VAL A 43 13.49 -6.45 -13.05
C VAL A 43 12.32 -5.48 -13.31
N LEU A 44 12.56 -4.35 -13.98
CA LEU A 44 11.53 -3.35 -14.26
C LEU A 44 10.64 -3.72 -15.46
N SER A 45 11.12 -4.52 -16.41
CA SER A 45 10.36 -5.00 -17.57
C SER A 45 9.51 -6.23 -17.25
N GLY A 46 9.67 -6.80 -16.05
CA GLY A 46 8.84 -7.91 -15.60
C GLY A 46 7.39 -7.49 -15.48
N ASP A 47 6.48 -8.42 -15.76
CA ASP A 47 5.07 -8.23 -15.47
C ASP A 47 4.88 -7.98 -13.95
N PRO A 48 4.29 -6.84 -13.54
CA PRO A 48 4.12 -6.52 -12.14
C PRO A 48 3.10 -7.42 -11.43
N ILE A 49 2.21 -8.10 -12.16
CA ILE A 49 1.17 -8.97 -11.59
C ILE A 49 0.88 -10.18 -12.49
N PRO A 50 1.85 -11.09 -12.71
CA PRO A 50 1.73 -12.17 -13.68
C PRO A 50 0.56 -13.13 -13.40
N ALA A 51 0.11 -13.21 -12.15
CA ALA A 51 -1.07 -14.00 -11.76
C ALA A 51 -2.42 -13.40 -12.20
N LYS A 52 -2.45 -12.15 -12.70
CA LYS A 52 -3.68 -11.45 -13.08
C LYS A 52 -3.59 -10.61 -14.34
N SER A 53 -2.41 -10.20 -14.78
CA SER A 53 -2.21 -9.29 -15.91
C SER A 53 -3.00 -9.68 -17.17
N ALA A 54 -3.02 -10.98 -17.52
CA ALA A 54 -3.76 -11.51 -18.68
C ALA A 54 -5.30 -11.33 -18.62
N ARG A 55 -5.86 -10.97 -17.46
CA ARG A 55 -7.29 -10.72 -17.24
C ARG A 55 -7.58 -9.31 -16.73
N LEU A 56 -6.57 -8.45 -16.67
CA LEU A 56 -6.73 -7.04 -16.35
C LEU A 56 -6.82 -6.29 -17.68
N PHE A 57 -7.92 -5.56 -17.86
CA PHE A 57 -8.16 -4.81 -19.08
C PHE A 57 -8.17 -3.32 -18.76
N HIS A 58 -7.42 -2.57 -19.56
CA HIS A 58 -7.50 -1.14 -19.58
C HIS A 58 -8.52 -0.73 -20.64
N VAL A 59 -9.53 0.04 -20.26
CA VAL A 59 -10.60 0.46 -21.17
C VAL A 59 -10.19 1.76 -21.84
N GLN A 60 -10.11 1.73 -23.16
CA GLN A 60 -9.95 2.90 -24.02
C GLN A 60 -11.24 3.09 -24.82
N LEU A 61 -11.64 4.34 -25.01
CA LEU A 61 -12.80 4.73 -25.79
C LEU A 61 -12.42 5.94 -26.62
N ASP A 62 -12.75 5.89 -27.90
CA ASP A 62 -12.69 7.06 -28.76
C ASP A 62 -14.07 7.74 -28.77
N PRO A 63 -14.21 8.94 -28.18
CA PRO A 63 -15.46 9.68 -28.20
C PRO A 63 -15.70 10.41 -29.53
N GLU A 64 -14.73 10.44 -30.44
CA GLU A 64 -14.85 11.16 -31.72
C GLU A 64 -15.75 10.42 -32.73
N PRO A 65 -16.45 11.14 -33.63
CA PRO A 65 -17.14 10.53 -34.75
C PRO A 65 -16.19 9.73 -35.65
N ALA A 66 -16.71 8.66 -36.27
CA ALA A 66 -15.92 7.77 -37.12
C ALA A 66 -15.33 8.43 -38.39
N ASP A 67 -15.74 9.66 -38.72
CA ASP A 67 -15.33 10.38 -39.93
C ASP A 67 -13.83 10.75 -39.96
N GLY A 68 -13.11 10.60 -38.83
CA GLY A 68 -11.65 10.81 -38.72
C GLY A 68 -10.85 9.55 -38.34
N TYR A 69 -11.50 8.40 -38.21
CA TYR A 69 -10.87 7.17 -37.71
C TYR A 69 -9.81 6.64 -38.68
N GLN A 70 -8.59 6.42 -38.17
CA GLN A 70 -7.53 5.77 -38.91
C GLN A 70 -7.38 4.32 -38.46
N PRO A 71 -7.51 3.32 -39.35
CA PRO A 71 -7.32 1.92 -38.98
C PRO A 71 -5.96 1.70 -38.30
N GLY A 72 -5.99 1.24 -37.05
CA GLY A 72 -4.79 1.00 -36.24
C GLY A 72 -4.36 2.18 -35.37
N SER A 73 -5.07 3.31 -35.38
CA SER A 73 -4.87 4.34 -34.35
C SER A 73 -5.41 3.86 -33.01
N GLU A 74 -4.59 3.95 -31.96
CA GLU A 74 -5.04 3.69 -30.59
C GLU A 74 -5.80 4.92 -30.05
N PRO A 75 -6.94 4.73 -29.37
CA PRO A 75 -7.63 5.83 -28.71
C PRO A 75 -6.79 6.41 -27.58
N MET A 76 -7.27 7.53 -27.03
CA MET A 76 -6.65 8.15 -25.87
C MET A 76 -6.56 7.17 -24.68
N ASP A 77 -5.42 7.20 -23.98
CA ASP A 77 -5.19 6.39 -22.77
C ASP A 77 -6.09 6.78 -21.58
N LEU A 78 -6.71 7.95 -21.62
CA LEU A 78 -7.55 8.43 -20.53
C LEU A 78 -8.97 8.61 -21.04
N LEU A 79 -9.90 7.98 -20.33
CA LEU A 79 -11.33 8.21 -20.52
C LEU A 79 -11.71 9.59 -19.98
N THR A 80 -12.71 10.20 -20.60
CA THR A 80 -13.37 11.36 -19.99
C THR A 80 -14.02 10.93 -18.68
N ARG A 81 -14.16 11.88 -17.74
CA ARG A 81 -14.79 11.60 -16.45
C ARG A 81 -16.21 11.05 -16.61
N ILE A 82 -16.98 11.58 -17.56
CA ILE A 82 -18.36 11.19 -17.82
C ILE A 82 -18.42 9.74 -18.30
N ASP A 83 -17.55 9.37 -19.25
CA ASP A 83 -17.51 8.00 -19.78
C ASP A 83 -17.05 7.01 -18.72
N ALA A 84 -16.02 7.35 -17.94
CA ALA A 84 -15.51 6.52 -16.86
C ALA A 84 -16.56 6.28 -15.76
N GLU A 85 -17.27 7.33 -15.33
CA GLU A 85 -18.35 7.22 -14.34
C GLU A 85 -19.52 6.41 -14.91
N THR A 86 -19.87 6.60 -16.19
CA THR A 86 -20.94 5.84 -16.87
C THR A 86 -20.60 4.36 -16.95
N LEU A 87 -19.39 4.01 -17.38
CA LEU A 87 -18.92 2.62 -17.45
C LEU A 87 -18.88 1.96 -16.07
N LEU A 88 -18.45 2.71 -15.05
CA LEU A 88 -18.43 2.23 -13.66
C LEU A 88 -19.86 1.97 -13.13
N GLN A 89 -20.84 2.77 -13.52
CA GLN A 89 -22.25 2.60 -13.14
C GLN A 89 -22.90 1.42 -13.85
N GLN A 90 -22.54 1.15 -15.11
CA GLN A 90 -23.08 0.03 -15.87
C GLN A 90 -22.68 -1.34 -15.28
N LYS A 91 -21.60 -1.41 -14.48
CA LYS A 91 -21.17 -2.60 -13.72
C LYS A 91 -21.12 -3.90 -14.54
N ARG A 92 -20.70 -3.83 -15.81
CA ARG A 92 -20.67 -5.00 -16.72
C ARG A 92 -19.54 -5.98 -16.43
N GLY A 93 -18.48 -5.55 -15.78
CA GLY A 93 -17.34 -6.38 -15.39
C GLY A 93 -17.46 -6.89 -13.96
N LEU A 94 -16.87 -8.06 -13.68
CA LEU A 94 -16.89 -8.70 -12.36
C LEU A 94 -16.32 -7.78 -11.26
N ARG A 95 -15.22 -7.08 -11.57
CA ARG A 95 -14.63 -6.03 -10.74
C ARG A 95 -14.26 -4.89 -11.68
N GLN A 96 -14.63 -3.67 -11.33
CA GLN A 96 -14.35 -2.48 -12.15
C GLN A 96 -13.91 -1.34 -11.26
N ALA A 97 -12.78 -0.72 -11.59
CA ALA A 97 -12.26 0.40 -10.85
C ALA A 97 -11.98 1.60 -11.75
N MET A 98 -12.56 2.75 -11.41
CA MET A 98 -12.12 4.02 -11.96
C MET A 98 -10.86 4.46 -11.20
N MET A 99 -9.88 5.02 -11.90
CA MET A 99 -8.62 5.45 -11.28
C MET A 99 -8.15 6.78 -11.85
N ALA A 100 -7.80 7.72 -10.99
CA ALA A 100 -7.14 8.96 -11.37
C ALA A 100 -5.95 9.25 -10.46
N GLY A 101 -4.83 9.67 -11.06
CA GLY A 101 -3.67 10.14 -10.31
C GLY A 101 -3.86 11.60 -9.89
N GLY A 102 -3.39 11.95 -8.70
CA GLY A 102 -3.39 13.33 -8.23
C GLY A 102 -2.34 13.58 -7.17
N SER A 103 -2.28 14.81 -6.68
CA SER A 103 -1.51 15.16 -5.48
C SER A 103 -2.42 15.79 -4.45
N GLY A 104 -2.37 15.32 -3.21
CA GLY A 104 -3.07 15.91 -2.08
C GLY A 104 -2.08 16.53 -1.10
N THR A 105 -2.54 17.53 -0.35
CA THR A 105 -1.81 18.00 0.83
C THR A 105 -2.44 17.34 2.04
N VAL A 106 -1.63 16.62 2.80
CA VAL A 106 -2.03 16.06 4.09
C VAL A 106 -1.58 17.05 5.16
N ASP A 107 -2.57 17.56 5.89
CA ASP A 107 -2.37 18.35 7.09
C ASP A 107 -2.96 17.56 8.26
N ALA A 108 -2.14 17.32 9.27
CA ALA A 108 -2.56 16.60 10.46
C ALA A 108 -2.78 17.64 11.56
N ASP A 109 -4.05 17.98 11.77
CA ASP A 109 -4.50 19.00 12.71
C ASP A 109 -3.90 18.72 14.10
N GLY A 110 -3.20 19.71 14.66
CA GLY A 110 -2.54 19.60 15.97
C GLY A 110 -1.18 18.90 16.00
N SER A 111 -0.64 18.47 14.85
CA SER A 111 0.76 18.02 14.75
C SER A 111 1.67 19.19 14.37
N ALA A 112 2.84 19.32 15.00
CA ALA A 112 3.83 20.35 14.64
C ALA A 112 4.50 20.10 13.26
N HIS A 113 3.94 19.21 12.43
CA HIS A 113 4.52 18.79 11.17
C HIS A 113 4.00 19.70 10.06
N ARG A 114 4.93 20.23 9.26
CA ARG A 114 4.57 21.05 8.09
C ARG A 114 3.65 20.24 7.14
N PRO A 115 2.61 20.87 6.55
CA PRO A 115 1.75 20.21 5.57
C PRO A 115 2.56 19.49 4.50
N LEU A 116 2.24 18.22 4.27
CA LEU A 116 2.99 17.35 3.37
C LEU A 116 2.22 17.14 2.08
N ARG A 117 2.82 17.52 0.96
CA ARG A 117 2.28 17.18 -0.36
C ARG A 117 2.63 15.73 -0.68
N VAL A 118 1.61 14.91 -0.90
CA VAL A 118 1.74 13.48 -1.19
C VAL A 118 1.06 13.12 -2.51
N PRO A 119 1.61 12.18 -3.28
CA PRO A 119 0.88 11.59 -4.40
C PRO A 119 -0.34 10.84 -3.86
N THR A 120 -1.46 10.96 -4.56
CA THR A 120 -2.75 10.35 -4.22
C THR A 120 -3.27 9.58 -5.41
N ARG A 121 -3.89 8.43 -5.16
CA ARG A 121 -4.66 7.68 -6.15
C ARG A 121 -6.12 7.74 -5.75
N HIS A 122 -6.94 8.26 -6.65
CA HIS A 122 -8.39 8.33 -6.48
C HIS A 122 -8.95 7.09 -7.16
N THR A 123 -9.72 6.30 -6.43
CA THR A 123 -10.26 5.05 -6.98
C THR A 123 -11.55 4.62 -6.30
N SER A 124 -12.17 3.56 -6.78
CA SER A 124 -13.36 2.93 -6.21
C SER A 124 -13.02 1.67 -5.42
N ALA A 125 -13.94 1.21 -4.58
CA ALA A 125 -13.83 0.09 -3.65
C ALA A 125 -13.36 -1.21 -4.32
N ASP A 126 -13.80 -1.48 -5.55
CA ASP A 126 -13.41 -2.69 -6.31
C ASP A 126 -11.92 -2.74 -6.66
N PHE A 127 -11.17 -1.63 -6.55
CA PHE A 127 -9.73 -1.59 -6.72
C PHE A 127 -9.01 -2.58 -5.80
N PHE A 128 -9.35 -2.58 -4.51
CA PHE A 128 -8.66 -3.39 -3.52
C PHE A 128 -8.75 -4.90 -3.78
N PRO A 129 -9.95 -5.47 -3.99
CA PRO A 129 -10.06 -6.87 -4.38
C PRO A 129 -9.58 -7.11 -5.83
N MET A 130 -9.65 -6.13 -6.73
CA MET A 130 -9.11 -6.30 -8.10
C MET A 130 -7.60 -6.60 -8.07
N PHE A 131 -6.85 -5.85 -7.27
CA PHE A 131 -5.38 -5.95 -7.17
C PHE A 131 -4.86 -6.77 -5.98
N ASP A 132 -5.74 -7.36 -5.16
CA ASP A 132 -5.41 -8.04 -3.89
C ASP A 132 -4.52 -7.19 -2.98
N THR A 133 -4.88 -5.90 -2.83
CA THR A 133 -4.08 -4.97 -2.03
C THR A 133 -4.02 -5.42 -0.56
N PRO A 134 -2.82 -5.67 0.01
CA PRO A 134 -2.69 -6.15 1.38
C PRO A 134 -2.93 -5.01 2.38
N PHE A 135 -3.67 -5.31 3.45
CA PHE A 135 -3.91 -4.40 4.57
C PHE A 135 -3.17 -4.89 5.81
N VAL A 136 -2.31 -4.03 6.37
CA VAL A 136 -1.64 -4.29 7.66
C VAL A 136 -2.61 -4.04 8.82
N HIS A 137 -3.36 -2.95 8.73
CA HIS A 137 -4.38 -2.55 9.70
C HIS A 137 -5.61 -1.99 8.97
N GLY A 138 -6.79 -2.21 9.55
CA GLY A 138 -8.05 -1.72 8.98
C GLY A 138 -8.50 -2.53 7.76
N GLN A 139 -9.33 -1.90 6.93
CA GLN A 139 -9.95 -2.50 5.76
C GLN A 139 -10.17 -1.46 4.66
N ALA A 140 -10.40 -1.94 3.43
CA ALA A 140 -10.89 -1.11 2.33
C ALA A 140 -12.26 -0.51 2.64
N TRP A 141 -12.60 0.59 1.97
CA TRP A 141 -13.96 1.12 2.01
C TRP A 141 -14.92 0.27 1.15
N SER A 142 -16.20 0.30 1.50
CA SER A 142 -17.25 -0.50 0.85
C SER A 142 -17.82 0.19 -0.40
N ALA A 143 -18.54 -0.58 -1.23
CA ALA A 143 -19.28 -0.04 -2.36
C ALA A 143 -20.38 0.96 -1.94
N GLU A 144 -20.95 0.80 -0.74
CA GLU A 144 -21.91 1.74 -0.17
C GLU A 144 -21.23 3.06 0.22
N GLN A 145 -20.02 3.00 0.78
CA GLN A 145 -19.21 4.18 1.08
C GLN A 145 -18.80 4.94 -0.20
N ASP A 146 -18.49 4.21 -1.27
CA ASP A 146 -18.28 4.79 -2.60
C ASP A 146 -19.52 5.53 -3.11
N ALA A 147 -20.68 4.85 -3.12
CA ALA A 147 -21.94 5.41 -3.62
C ALA A 147 -22.37 6.63 -2.79
N GLY A 148 -22.18 6.56 -1.47
CA GLY A 148 -22.43 7.64 -0.52
C GLY A 148 -21.37 8.75 -0.52
N ARG A 149 -20.33 8.68 -1.36
CA ARG A 149 -19.23 9.64 -1.43
C ARG A 149 -18.56 9.89 -0.07
N ALA A 150 -18.33 8.82 0.68
CA ALA A 150 -17.70 8.88 1.99
C ALA A 150 -16.29 9.47 1.90
N ARG A 151 -15.92 10.30 2.88
CA ARG A 151 -14.57 10.89 2.97
C ARG A 151 -13.62 9.93 3.66
N VAL A 152 -13.20 8.91 2.93
CA VAL A 152 -12.31 7.86 3.42
C VAL A 152 -11.03 7.82 2.59
N ALA A 153 -9.93 7.45 3.23
CA ALA A 153 -8.64 7.30 2.58
C ALA A 153 -7.89 6.11 3.17
N VAL A 154 -7.16 5.40 2.32
CA VAL A 154 -6.20 4.37 2.72
C VAL A 154 -4.80 4.97 2.58
N ILE A 155 -4.03 4.94 3.66
CA ILE A 155 -2.67 5.48 3.70
C ILE A 155 -1.62 4.37 3.58
N GLY A 156 -0.57 4.63 2.81
CA GLY A 156 0.55 3.70 2.68
C GLY A 156 1.47 3.69 3.91
N PRO A 157 2.31 2.65 4.07
CA PRO A 157 3.18 2.49 5.23
C PRO A 157 4.16 3.65 5.42
N ALA A 158 4.69 4.22 4.34
CA ALA A 158 5.60 5.35 4.40
C ALA A 158 4.94 6.62 4.96
N LEU A 159 3.68 6.88 4.59
CA LEU A 159 2.93 8.02 5.11
C LEU A 159 2.51 7.76 6.57
N ASN A 160 2.05 6.54 6.88
CA ASN A 160 1.70 6.14 8.24
C ASN A 160 2.88 6.30 9.21
N ALA A 161 4.08 5.87 8.83
CA ALA A 161 5.29 6.01 9.63
C ALA A 161 5.66 7.48 9.87
N ARG A 162 5.51 8.35 8.86
CA ARG A 162 5.79 9.78 8.99
C ARG A 162 4.78 10.51 9.88
N LEU A 163 3.50 10.15 9.81
CA LEU A 163 2.44 10.82 10.57
C LEU A 163 2.36 10.32 12.02
N PHE A 164 2.46 9.00 12.22
CA PHE A 164 2.14 8.37 13.51
C PHE A 164 3.34 7.69 14.18
N GLY A 165 4.49 7.57 13.50
CA GLY A 165 5.63 6.80 14.02
C GLY A 165 6.16 7.29 15.37
N MET A 166 6.25 8.61 15.56
CA MET A 166 6.70 9.20 16.83
C MET A 166 5.68 8.98 17.95
N GLY A 167 4.38 9.15 17.66
CA GLY A 167 3.31 8.91 18.64
C GLY A 167 3.26 7.45 19.10
N ILE A 168 3.43 6.51 18.16
CA ILE A 168 3.52 5.08 18.47
C ILE A 168 4.76 4.80 19.34
N ALA A 169 5.93 5.31 18.96
CA ALA A 169 7.16 5.10 19.74
C ALA A 169 7.04 5.65 21.16
N LEU A 170 6.48 6.86 21.33
CA LEU A 170 6.26 7.45 22.64
C LEU A 170 5.23 6.66 23.46
N GLY A 171 4.14 6.22 22.83
CA GLY A 171 3.13 5.37 23.47
C GLY A 171 3.70 4.03 23.95
N MET A 172 4.56 3.40 23.14
CA MET A 172 5.28 2.18 23.52
C MET A 172 6.24 2.41 24.69
N LEU A 173 7.01 3.50 24.66
CA LEU A 173 7.92 3.86 25.75
C LEU A 173 7.17 4.13 27.06
N LEU A 174 6.05 4.86 26.99
CA LEU A 174 5.20 5.14 28.16
C LEU A 174 4.56 3.86 28.69
N ALA A 175 4.04 3.00 27.82
CA ALA A 175 3.47 1.72 28.22
C ALA A 175 4.53 0.82 28.89
N PHE A 176 5.74 0.78 28.35
CA PHE A 176 6.86 0.03 28.93
C PHE A 176 7.31 0.62 30.27
N ALA A 177 7.48 1.95 30.35
CA ALA A 177 7.86 2.63 31.58
C ALA A 177 6.81 2.47 32.67
N LEU A 178 5.52 2.57 32.32
CA LEU A 178 4.41 2.34 33.23
C LEU A 178 4.38 0.87 33.69
N ASN A 179 4.57 -0.07 32.77
CA ASN A 179 4.68 -1.49 33.12
C ASN A 179 5.84 -1.76 34.09
N GLN A 180 7.02 -1.20 33.85
CA GLN A 180 8.15 -1.31 34.76
C GLN A 180 7.92 -0.61 36.10
N LEU A 181 7.32 0.58 36.11
CA LEU A 181 6.97 1.28 37.34
C LEU A 181 5.99 0.45 38.17
N LEU A 182 4.99 -0.15 37.54
CA LEU A 182 4.06 -1.07 38.20
C LEU A 182 4.79 -2.28 38.78
N MET A 183 5.73 -2.88 38.05
CA MET A 183 6.51 -4.02 38.56
C MET A 183 7.44 -3.66 39.73
N VAL A 184 7.97 -2.43 39.76
CA VAL A 184 8.88 -1.96 40.82
C VAL A 184 8.12 -1.47 42.05
N HIS A 185 7.03 -0.71 41.89
CA HIS A 185 6.22 -0.22 43.01
C HIS A 185 5.26 -1.28 43.57
N TYR A 186 4.71 -2.14 42.73
CA TYR A 186 4.00 -3.33 43.14
C TYR A 186 4.93 -4.51 42.91
N ALA A 187 5.81 -4.79 43.87
CA ALA A 187 6.53 -6.05 43.92
C ALA A 187 5.52 -7.18 44.09
N LEU A 188 4.81 -7.57 43.02
CA LEU A 188 3.77 -8.58 43.06
C LEU A 188 4.48 -9.93 43.28
N PRO A 189 4.32 -10.56 44.47
CA PRO A 189 4.51 -11.99 44.54
C PRO A 189 3.51 -12.60 43.55
N ARG A 190 3.88 -13.73 42.94
CA ARG A 190 3.06 -14.53 42.01
C ARG A 190 1.57 -14.38 42.36
N LEU A 191 0.78 -13.84 41.42
CA LEU A 191 -0.64 -13.55 41.64
C LEU A 191 -1.33 -14.79 42.23
N PRO A 192 -2.03 -14.68 43.39
CA PRO A 192 -2.88 -15.75 43.89
C PRO A 192 -3.85 -16.15 42.78
N ALA A 193 -3.93 -17.46 42.48
CA ALA A 193 -4.63 -17.97 41.30
C ALA A 193 -6.11 -17.52 41.18
N GLY A 194 -6.73 -17.04 42.26
CA GLY A 194 -8.10 -16.51 42.29
C GLY A 194 -8.32 -15.16 41.60
N TYR A 195 -7.27 -14.34 41.37
CA TYR A 195 -7.44 -13.03 40.71
C TYR A 195 -7.71 -13.13 39.21
N LEU A 196 -7.18 -14.14 38.52
CA LEU A 196 -7.42 -14.38 37.09
C LEU A 196 -8.91 -14.63 36.76
N PRO A 197 -9.62 -15.55 37.43
CA PRO A 197 -11.04 -15.76 37.17
C PRO A 197 -11.88 -14.55 37.61
N ALA A 198 -11.53 -13.85 38.70
CA ALA A 198 -12.23 -12.64 39.13
C ALA A 198 -12.10 -11.50 38.10
N GLY A 199 -10.89 -11.28 37.57
CA GLY A 199 -10.64 -10.29 36.51
C GLY A 199 -11.37 -10.64 35.21
N ALA A 200 -11.38 -11.92 34.83
CA ALA A 200 -12.13 -12.40 33.66
C ALA A 200 -13.64 -12.18 33.80
N LEU A 201 -14.22 -12.47 34.97
CA LEU A 201 -15.65 -12.23 35.25
C LEU A 201 -15.99 -10.75 35.26
N LEU A 202 -15.11 -9.90 35.78
CA LEU A 202 -15.34 -8.46 35.86
C LEU A 202 -15.23 -7.81 34.47
N LEU A 203 -14.23 -8.20 33.67
CA LEU A 203 -14.13 -7.77 32.27
C LEU A 203 -15.30 -8.29 31.43
N TRP A 204 -15.75 -9.53 31.66
CA TRP A 204 -16.93 -10.09 31.00
C TRP A 204 -18.20 -9.30 31.34
N ALA A 205 -18.41 -8.94 32.62
CA ALA A 205 -19.55 -8.14 33.06
C ALA A 205 -19.51 -6.70 32.50
N ILE A 206 -18.33 -6.08 32.45
CA ILE A 206 -18.14 -4.76 31.82
C ILE A 206 -18.42 -4.84 30.32
N GLY A 207 -17.95 -5.90 29.63
CA GLY A 207 -18.23 -6.13 28.23
C GLY A 207 -19.73 -6.27 27.95
N GLN A 208 -20.46 -7.01 28.79
CA GLN A 208 -21.92 -7.12 28.70
C GLN A 208 -22.60 -5.76 28.89
N LEU A 209 -22.20 -4.98 29.89
CA LEU A 209 -22.76 -3.65 30.14
C LEU A 209 -22.46 -2.64 29.02
N ALA A 210 -21.24 -2.67 28.49
CA ALA A 210 -20.81 -1.80 27.39
C ALA A 210 -21.55 -2.11 26.09
N VAL A 211 -21.95 -3.36 25.84
CA VAL A 211 -22.73 -3.77 24.67
C VAL A 211 -24.24 -3.59 24.89
N TYR A 212 -24.72 -3.76 26.13
CA TYR A 212 -26.13 -3.64 26.46
C TYR A 212 -26.70 -2.24 26.19
N TRP A 213 -25.95 -1.18 26.52
CA TRP A 213 -26.42 0.20 26.34
C TRP A 213 -26.64 0.56 24.85
N PRO A 214 -25.68 0.31 23.92
CA PRO A 214 -25.88 0.60 22.50
C PRO A 214 -26.99 -0.25 21.88
N ALA A 215 -27.05 -1.54 22.25
CA ALA A 215 -28.07 -2.46 21.74
C ALA A 215 -29.49 -2.03 22.13
N ARG A 216 -29.68 -1.55 23.37
CA ARG A 216 -30.99 -1.08 23.84
C ARG A 216 -31.41 0.23 23.17
N ARG A 217 -30.45 1.13 22.90
CA ARG A 217 -30.72 2.37 22.15
C ARG A 217 -31.12 2.08 20.70
N ALA A 218 -30.46 1.13 20.05
CA ALA A 218 -30.81 0.70 18.69
C ALA A 218 -32.20 0.05 18.62
N ALA A 219 -32.58 -0.76 19.62
CA ALA A 219 -33.88 -1.43 19.68
C ALA A 219 -35.08 -0.50 19.98
N SER A 220 -34.82 0.68 20.56
CA SER A 220 -35.86 1.67 20.90
C SER A 220 -36.28 2.59 19.75
N ILE A 221 -35.64 2.50 18.59
CA ILE A 221 -35.96 3.34 17.42
C ILE A 221 -37.09 2.65 16.63
N PRO A 222 -38.29 3.24 16.51
CA PRO A 222 -39.39 2.64 15.77
C PRO A 222 -39.05 2.49 14.27
N PRO A 223 -39.39 1.36 13.61
CA PRO A 223 -39.03 1.09 12.21
C PRO A 223 -39.45 2.17 11.22
N ALA A 224 -40.52 2.90 11.54
CA ALA A 224 -41.06 3.99 10.72
C ALA A 224 -40.15 5.23 10.62
N VAL A 225 -39.20 5.41 11.54
CA VAL A 225 -38.26 6.54 11.52
C VAL A 225 -37.03 6.24 10.64
N ALA A 226 -36.65 4.96 10.51
CA ALA A 226 -35.48 4.54 9.72
C ALA A 226 -35.69 4.67 8.20
N THR A 227 -36.93 4.76 7.71
CA THR A 227 -37.25 4.82 6.28
C THR A 227 -37.53 6.22 5.75
N ARG A 228 -37.41 7.28 6.56
CA ARG A 228 -37.75 8.67 6.15
C ARG A 228 -36.54 9.56 5.84
N SER A 229 -35.32 9.04 5.93
CA SER A 229 -34.08 9.78 5.64
C SER A 229 -33.22 9.08 4.58
N ALA A 230 -33.87 8.58 3.53
CA ALA A 230 -33.26 8.21 2.26
C ALA A 230 -33.93 9.03 1.15
#